data_AF-A0A5C8M0K4-F1
#
_entry.id   AF-A0A5C8M0K4-F1
#
_cell.length_a   1.000
_cell.length_b   1.000
_cell.length_c   1.000
_cell.angle_alpha   90.00
_cell.angle_beta   90.00
_cell.angle_gamma   90.00
#
_symmetry.space_group_name_H-M   'P 1'
#
loop_
_entity.id
_entity.type
_entity.pdbx_description
1 polymer ?
#
loop_
_entity_poly.entity_id
_entity_poly.type
_entity_poly.pdbx_seq_one_letter_code
_entity_poly.pdbx_strand_id
1 'polypeptide(L)'
;MALQLISPNQWQTQAWKNGGGITHQLARSDDNAGMRWRVSIAEVASDCAFSRFEQTDRIIMLLQGNGFCLYGAEDQPVVLDKALVPFAFTGETAINCTLIDGPVRDFNLMTRRADIKASLLVVSVTNPLSLVLAQESILYLASGQLQVSFAGQSDQLEAGQSLLCTDEVGELQISAGVEPCQLVWICIHQRPPLQASQGAYHKDTDVRKDLLMSKQHSPGFLALVEDAKSRVKELTIADLQQFPTPYVLVDVREDLEWLAGHLPAAIHLGKGVIERDVENAVQDKQQTLILYCGGGFRSALAADMLQKMGYQDVWSLAGGYTAWVNAGLPLTKPQV
;
A
#
# COMPACT_ATOMS: atom_id res chain seq x y z
N MET A 1 -4.87 17.87 -22.24
CA MET A 1 -4.34 18.69 -21.14
C MET A 1 -5.45 19.27 -20.29
N ALA A 2 -5.82 18.54 -19.25
CA ALA A 2 -6.66 19.05 -18.19
C ALA A 2 -6.02 18.69 -16.84
N LEU A 3 -5.15 19.58 -16.36
CA LEU A 3 -4.86 19.68 -14.94
C LEU A 3 -5.97 20.53 -14.33
N GLN A 4 -6.76 19.93 -13.46
CA GLN A 4 -7.87 20.62 -12.81
C GLN A 4 -7.62 20.69 -11.31
N LEU A 5 -7.39 21.90 -10.82
CA LEU A 5 -7.43 22.20 -9.40
C LEU A 5 -8.88 22.14 -8.91
N ILE A 6 -9.11 21.37 -7.86
CA ILE A 6 -10.40 21.18 -7.20
C ILE A 6 -10.28 21.66 -5.75
N SER A 7 -10.90 22.79 -5.46
CA SER A 7 -10.96 23.38 -4.14
C SER A 7 -12.22 22.93 -3.36
N PRO A 8 -12.20 22.98 -2.02
CA PRO A 8 -13.35 22.58 -1.20
C PRO A 8 -14.69 23.22 -1.55
N ASN A 9 -14.68 24.47 -2.02
CA ASN A 9 -15.87 25.19 -2.46
C ASN A 9 -16.50 24.63 -3.75
N GLN A 10 -15.79 23.79 -4.50
CA GLN A 10 -16.26 23.12 -5.72
C GLN A 10 -16.83 21.73 -5.44
N TRP A 11 -16.73 21.22 -4.21
CA TRP A 11 -17.20 19.88 -3.87
C TRP A 11 -18.71 19.76 -3.93
N GLN A 12 -19.20 18.66 -4.51
CA GLN A 12 -20.62 18.34 -4.46
C GLN A 12 -20.94 17.72 -3.10
N THR A 13 -21.69 18.44 -2.28
CA THR A 13 -21.96 18.05 -0.89
C THR A 13 -23.38 17.52 -0.73
N GLN A 14 -23.54 16.37 -0.07
CA GLN A 14 -24.82 15.75 0.21
C GLN A 14 -24.88 15.22 1.64
N ALA A 15 -25.88 15.63 2.40
CA ALA A 15 -26.19 15.04 3.69
C ALA A 15 -26.73 13.62 3.52
N TRP A 16 -26.40 12.73 4.44
CA TRP A 16 -26.90 11.35 4.41
C TRP A 16 -28.38 11.30 4.79
N LYS A 17 -29.12 10.39 4.17
CA LYS A 17 -30.56 10.20 4.44
C LYS A 17 -30.86 9.84 5.89
N ASN A 18 -29.94 9.17 6.58
CA ASN A 18 -30.06 8.79 7.98
C ASN A 18 -29.62 9.89 8.96
N GLY A 19 -29.15 11.05 8.46
CA GLY A 19 -28.68 12.16 9.29
C GLY A 19 -27.34 11.93 9.99
N GLY A 20 -26.69 10.77 9.82
CA GLY A 20 -25.47 10.40 10.54
C GLY A 20 -24.18 11.02 9.99
N GLY A 21 -24.27 11.83 8.93
CA GLY A 21 -23.09 12.40 8.29
C GLY A 21 -23.36 13.13 6.98
N ILE A 22 -22.27 13.58 6.35
CA ILE A 22 -22.23 14.35 5.11
C ILE A 22 -21.16 13.75 4.20
N THR A 23 -21.39 13.72 2.89
CA THR A 23 -20.37 13.39 1.90
C THR A 23 -20.08 14.59 1.00
N HIS A 24 -18.80 14.93 0.89
CA HIS A 24 -18.25 15.88 -0.06
C HIS A 24 -17.57 15.11 -1.19
N GLN A 25 -18.16 15.11 -2.38
CA GLN A 25 -17.55 14.51 -3.57
C GLN A 25 -16.53 15.47 -4.16
N LEU A 26 -15.27 15.04 -4.18
CA LEU A 26 -14.12 15.77 -4.73
C LEU A 26 -14.12 15.62 -6.25
N ALA A 27 -14.12 14.38 -6.72
CA ALA A 27 -14.08 14.04 -8.14
C ALA A 27 -14.81 12.72 -8.40
N ARG A 28 -15.33 12.56 -9.62
CA ARG A 28 -16.07 11.37 -10.05
C ARG A 28 -15.94 11.21 -11.56
N SER A 29 -15.88 9.96 -12.01
CA SER A 29 -15.93 9.59 -13.43
C SER A 29 -17.03 8.57 -13.64
N ASP A 30 -17.83 8.78 -14.69
CA ASP A 30 -18.96 7.94 -15.09
C ASP A 30 -18.84 7.59 -16.58
N ASP A 31 -19.44 6.48 -16.97
CA ASP A 31 -19.67 6.10 -18.36
C ASP A 31 -21.06 5.47 -18.54
N ASN A 32 -21.33 4.88 -19.70
CA ASN A 32 -22.62 4.26 -20.02
C ASN A 32 -22.96 3.06 -19.11
N ALA A 33 -21.98 2.45 -18.45
CA ALA A 33 -22.17 1.38 -17.48
C ALA A 33 -22.26 1.89 -16.03
N GLY A 34 -22.25 3.22 -15.83
CA GLY A 34 -22.39 3.88 -14.54
C GLY A 34 -21.07 4.41 -13.98
N MET A 35 -20.97 4.48 -12.65
CA MET A 35 -19.80 5.03 -11.97
C MET A 35 -18.56 4.17 -12.21
N ARG A 36 -17.50 4.77 -12.76
CA ARG A 36 -16.18 4.15 -12.90
C ARG A 36 -15.41 4.25 -11.59
N TRP A 37 -15.30 5.47 -11.09
CA TRP A 37 -14.67 5.75 -9.80
C TRP A 37 -15.21 7.03 -9.17
N ARG A 38 -15.08 7.14 -7.85
CA ARG A 38 -15.43 8.34 -7.08
C ARG A 38 -14.44 8.53 -5.95
N VAL A 39 -13.99 9.78 -5.78
CA VAL A 39 -13.24 10.23 -4.62
C VAL A 39 -14.09 11.21 -3.83
N SER A 40 -14.19 10.99 -2.53
CA SER A 40 -14.99 11.81 -1.63
C SER A 40 -14.40 11.88 -0.24
N ILE A 41 -14.77 12.91 0.52
CA ILE A 41 -14.55 13.01 1.95
C ILE A 41 -15.90 12.87 2.65
N ALA A 42 -15.97 12.03 3.68
CA ALA A 42 -17.15 11.92 4.52
C ALA A 42 -16.90 12.58 5.88
N GLU A 43 -17.92 13.24 6.41
CA GLU A 43 -17.97 13.69 7.81
C GLU A 43 -18.97 12.80 8.52
N VAL A 44 -18.49 12.02 9.48
CA VAL A 44 -19.31 11.04 10.21
C VAL A 44 -19.57 11.61 11.60
N ALA A 45 -20.83 11.97 11.85
CA ALA A 45 -21.23 12.71 13.05
C ALA A 45 -21.70 11.79 14.18
N SER A 46 -22.18 10.58 13.84
CA SER A 46 -22.64 9.57 14.79
C SER A 46 -22.42 8.17 14.24
N ASP A 47 -22.48 7.17 15.12
CA ASP A 47 -22.51 5.76 14.76
C ASP A 47 -23.53 5.49 13.65
N CYS A 48 -23.13 4.70 12.66
CA CYS A 48 -23.96 4.46 11.50
C CYS A 48 -23.62 3.15 10.79
N ALA A 49 -24.60 2.58 10.11
CA ALA A 49 -24.33 1.58 9.09
C ALA A 49 -23.88 2.26 7.80
N PHE A 50 -22.84 1.73 7.16
CA PHE A 50 -22.41 2.19 5.85
C PHE A 50 -23.34 1.67 4.76
N SER A 51 -23.60 2.52 3.77
CA SER A 51 -24.31 2.11 2.55
C SER A 51 -23.50 1.05 1.79
N ARG A 52 -24.21 0.03 1.31
CA ARG A 52 -23.64 -1.01 0.44
C ARG A 52 -23.58 -0.54 -1.01
N PHE A 53 -22.51 -0.93 -1.69
CA PHE A 53 -22.24 -0.64 -3.10
C PHE A 53 -21.78 -1.92 -3.80
N GLU A 54 -22.70 -2.57 -4.51
CA GLU A 54 -22.43 -3.81 -5.22
C GLU A 54 -21.33 -3.62 -6.28
N GLN A 55 -20.48 -4.64 -6.45
CA GLN A 55 -19.42 -4.68 -7.47
C GLN A 55 -18.44 -3.49 -7.42
N THR A 56 -18.25 -2.92 -6.23
CA THR A 56 -17.39 -1.77 -6.00
C THR A 56 -16.26 -2.16 -5.06
N ASP A 57 -15.02 -1.77 -5.35
CA ASP A 57 -13.91 -1.83 -4.39
C ASP A 57 -13.82 -0.47 -3.68
N ARG A 58 -13.64 -0.49 -2.36
CA ARG A 58 -13.57 0.72 -1.53
C ARG A 58 -12.25 0.77 -0.76
N ILE A 59 -11.68 1.96 -0.68
CA ILE A 59 -10.61 2.31 0.25
C ILE A 59 -11.10 3.45 1.12
N ILE A 60 -11.06 3.28 2.43
CA ILE A 60 -11.38 4.30 3.43
C ILE A 60 -10.13 4.66 4.23
N MET A 61 -10.01 5.89 4.67
CA MET A 61 -8.84 6.36 5.41
C MET A 61 -9.22 7.53 6.31
N LEU A 62 -8.87 7.47 7.60
CA LEU A 62 -9.11 8.57 8.54
C LEU A 62 -8.30 9.81 8.11
N LEU A 63 -8.94 10.97 8.08
CA LEU A 63 -8.29 12.28 7.87
C LEU A 63 -8.22 13.09 9.16
N GLN A 64 -9.30 13.08 9.96
CA GLN A 64 -9.42 13.89 11.17
C GLN A 64 -10.34 13.23 12.20
N GLY A 65 -10.07 13.47 13.48
CA GLY A 65 -10.83 12.93 14.61
C GLY A 65 -10.10 11.78 15.28
N ASN A 66 -10.65 11.27 16.39
CA ASN A 66 -10.01 10.23 17.21
C ASN A 66 -10.17 8.82 16.64
N GLY A 67 -10.93 8.66 15.56
CA GLY A 67 -11.07 7.41 14.84
C GLY A 67 -12.42 6.71 15.03
N PHE A 68 -12.54 5.57 14.36
CA PHE A 68 -13.76 4.77 14.34
C PHE A 68 -13.45 3.28 14.16
N CYS A 69 -14.37 2.45 14.62
CA CYS A 69 -14.30 1.00 14.49
C CYS A 69 -15.30 0.51 13.44
N LEU A 70 -14.84 -0.31 12.50
CA LEU A 70 -15.65 -0.93 11.46
C LEU A 70 -15.90 -2.41 11.81
N TYR A 71 -17.17 -2.75 12.00
CA TYR A 71 -17.62 -4.11 12.26
C TYR A 71 -18.12 -4.74 10.97
N GLY A 72 -17.77 -6.01 10.74
CA GLY A 72 -18.20 -6.79 9.57
C GLY A 72 -17.26 -6.69 8.36
N ALA A 73 -16.22 -5.86 8.44
CA ALA A 73 -15.18 -5.80 7.41
C ALA A 73 -14.24 -7.02 7.44
N GLU A 74 -13.95 -7.52 8.65
CA GLU A 74 -13.18 -8.73 8.93
C GLU A 74 -13.83 -9.50 10.10
N ASP A 75 -13.24 -10.63 10.51
CA ASP A 75 -13.70 -11.42 11.66
C ASP A 75 -13.64 -10.64 12.98
N GLN A 76 -12.70 -9.69 13.09
CA GLN A 76 -12.56 -8.78 14.22
C GLN A 76 -12.86 -7.33 13.78
N PRO A 77 -13.31 -6.46 14.70
CA PRO A 77 -13.52 -5.06 14.40
C PRO A 77 -12.21 -4.39 13.93
N VAL A 78 -12.27 -3.71 12.80
CA VAL A 78 -11.13 -2.97 12.25
C VAL A 78 -11.14 -1.57 12.85
N VAL A 79 -10.06 -1.19 13.53
CA VAL A 79 -9.91 0.12 14.18
C VAL A 79 -9.12 1.05 13.28
N LEU A 80 -9.70 2.20 12.94
CA LEU A 80 -9.06 3.28 12.20
C LEU A 80 -8.90 4.49 13.12
N ASP A 81 -7.83 4.51 13.91
CA ASP A 81 -7.48 5.55 14.89
C ASP A 81 -6.24 6.37 14.50
N LYS A 82 -5.57 5.98 13.42
CA LYS A 82 -4.41 6.67 12.85
C LYS A 82 -4.79 7.35 11.54
N ALA A 83 -4.55 8.65 11.46
CA ALA A 83 -4.75 9.41 10.24
C ALA A 83 -3.87 8.85 9.11
N LEU A 84 -4.39 8.90 7.89
CA LEU A 84 -3.68 8.52 6.67
C LEU A 84 -3.24 7.05 6.58
N VAL A 85 -3.92 6.15 7.29
CA VAL A 85 -3.77 4.70 7.11
C VAL A 85 -4.94 4.19 6.28
N PRO A 86 -4.71 3.75 5.02
CA PRO A 86 -5.79 3.27 4.16
C PRO A 86 -6.21 1.84 4.53
N PHE A 87 -7.52 1.59 4.50
CA PHE A 87 -8.12 0.28 4.69
C PHE A 87 -9.03 -0.05 3.49
N ALA A 88 -8.84 -1.24 2.92
CA ALA A 88 -9.56 -1.67 1.72
C ALA A 88 -10.61 -2.74 2.05
N PHE A 89 -11.78 -2.64 1.44
CA PHE A 89 -12.88 -3.60 1.61
C PHE A 89 -13.80 -3.59 0.38
N THR A 90 -14.61 -4.62 0.24
CA THR A 90 -15.59 -4.71 -0.85
C THR A 90 -16.84 -3.91 -0.51
N GLY A 91 -17.38 -3.16 -1.47
CA GLY A 91 -18.49 -2.24 -1.26
C GLY A 91 -19.80 -2.92 -0.84
N GLU A 92 -19.99 -4.19 -1.19
CA GLU A 92 -21.13 -5.00 -0.76
C GLU A 92 -21.04 -5.45 0.71
N THR A 93 -19.89 -5.29 1.36
CA THR A 93 -19.70 -5.67 2.77
C THR A 93 -20.63 -4.87 3.67
N ALA A 94 -21.35 -5.56 4.54
CA ALA A 94 -22.21 -4.94 5.54
C ALA A 94 -21.34 -4.40 6.69
N ILE A 95 -21.09 -3.10 6.68
CA ILE A 95 -20.27 -2.43 7.69
C ILE A 95 -21.15 -1.62 8.65
N ASN A 96 -20.96 -1.85 9.94
CA ASN A 96 -21.39 -0.93 10.99
C ASN A 96 -20.18 -0.16 11.52
N CYS A 97 -20.33 1.15 11.69
CA CYS A 97 -19.29 2.05 12.16
C CYS A 97 -19.68 2.59 13.54
N THR A 98 -18.77 2.51 14.50
CA THR A 98 -18.88 3.22 15.79
C THR A 98 -17.73 4.19 15.95
N LEU A 99 -18.03 5.42 16.36
CA LEU A 99 -17.02 6.43 16.64
C LEU A 99 -16.30 6.11 17.96
N ILE A 100 -14.98 6.33 18.00
CA ILE A 100 -14.20 6.12 19.23
C ILE A 100 -14.46 7.26 20.21
N ASP A 101 -14.24 8.49 19.77
CA ASP A 101 -14.49 9.69 20.56
C ASP A 101 -14.71 10.90 19.65
N GLY A 102 -15.98 11.22 19.42
CA GLY A 102 -16.41 12.37 18.63
C GLY A 102 -16.44 12.15 17.11
N PRO A 103 -16.88 13.18 16.35
CA PRO A 103 -17.03 13.10 14.91
C PRO A 103 -15.67 12.97 14.20
N VAL A 104 -15.70 12.34 13.04
CA VAL A 104 -14.50 12.07 12.22
C VAL A 104 -14.71 12.56 10.80
N ARG A 105 -13.59 12.81 10.10
CA ARG A 105 -13.56 12.98 8.66
C ARG A 105 -12.75 11.85 8.05
N ASP A 106 -13.30 11.18 7.03
CA ASP A 106 -12.60 10.13 6.29
C ASP A 106 -12.53 10.44 4.80
N PHE A 107 -11.49 9.90 4.16
CA PHE A 107 -11.32 9.88 2.73
C PHE A 107 -11.87 8.56 2.19
N ASN A 108 -12.61 8.61 1.09
CA ASN A 108 -13.19 7.45 0.42
C ASN A 108 -12.79 7.44 -1.06
N LEU A 109 -12.19 6.34 -1.50
CA LEU A 109 -12.02 6.01 -2.91
C LEU A 109 -12.89 4.80 -3.23
N MET A 110 -13.68 4.90 -4.29
CA MET A 110 -14.54 3.84 -4.78
C MET A 110 -14.23 3.57 -6.25
N THR A 111 -14.05 2.30 -6.63
CA THR A 111 -13.82 1.92 -8.04
C THR A 111 -14.70 0.75 -8.45
N ARG A 112 -15.21 0.78 -9.67
CA ARG A 112 -15.96 -0.34 -10.26
C ARG A 112 -15.05 -1.54 -10.46
N ARG A 113 -15.33 -2.64 -9.77
CA ARG A 113 -14.44 -3.82 -9.68
C ARG A 113 -14.20 -4.48 -11.04
N ALA A 114 -15.20 -4.47 -11.91
CA ALA A 114 -15.19 -5.19 -13.19
C ALA A 114 -14.04 -4.73 -14.09
N ASP A 115 -13.78 -3.43 -14.16
CA ASP A 115 -12.95 -2.83 -15.20
C ASP A 115 -12.07 -1.67 -14.70
N ILE A 116 -12.16 -1.27 -13.43
CA ILE A 116 -11.31 -0.21 -12.86
C ILE A 116 -10.45 -0.77 -11.73
N LYS A 117 -9.16 -0.40 -11.74
CA LYS A 117 -8.24 -0.64 -10.64
C LYS A 117 -7.61 0.69 -10.23
N ALA A 118 -7.52 0.93 -8.93
CA ALA A 118 -6.76 2.06 -8.41
C ALA A 118 -5.58 1.61 -7.58
N SER A 119 -4.52 2.41 -7.62
CA SER A 119 -3.43 2.39 -6.63
C SER A 119 -3.52 3.67 -5.82
N LEU A 120 -3.45 3.57 -4.48
CA LEU A 120 -3.44 4.71 -3.57
C LEU A 120 -2.16 4.65 -2.73
N LEU A 121 -1.43 5.74 -2.68
CA LEU A 121 -0.24 5.90 -1.86
C LEU A 121 -0.35 7.18 -1.02
N VAL A 122 0.05 7.07 0.25
CA VAL A 122 0.27 8.24 1.10
C VAL A 122 1.76 8.57 1.07
N VAL A 123 2.07 9.80 0.68
CA VAL A 123 3.43 10.27 0.45
C VAL A 123 3.70 11.44 1.39
N SER A 124 4.69 11.29 2.27
CA SER A 124 5.24 12.41 3.03
C SER A 124 6.27 13.13 2.16
N VAL A 125 5.95 14.36 1.74
CA VAL A 125 6.83 15.16 0.88
C VAL A 125 7.64 16.09 1.76
N THR A 126 8.94 15.84 1.86
CA THR A 126 9.91 16.69 2.57
C THR A 126 10.94 17.31 1.63
N ASN A 127 11.23 16.62 0.53
CA ASN A 127 12.14 17.05 -0.52
C ASN A 127 11.40 17.02 -1.86
N PRO A 128 11.84 17.80 -2.87
CA PRO A 128 11.31 17.69 -4.21
C PRO A 128 11.37 16.25 -4.74
N LEU A 129 10.29 15.79 -5.38
CA LEU A 129 10.21 14.46 -5.99
C LEU A 129 9.33 14.50 -7.25
N SER A 130 9.52 13.50 -8.11
CA SER A 130 8.77 13.37 -9.36
C SER A 130 7.77 12.22 -9.26
N LEU A 131 6.51 12.47 -9.61
CA LEU A 131 5.45 11.46 -9.69
C LEU A 131 5.16 11.13 -11.15
N VAL A 132 5.16 9.84 -11.50
CA VAL A 132 4.80 9.38 -12.86
C VAL A 132 3.29 9.24 -12.95
N LEU A 133 2.63 10.18 -13.63
CA LEU A 133 1.19 10.20 -13.79
C LEU A 133 0.70 9.01 -14.64
N ALA A 134 -0.37 8.37 -14.19
CA ALA A 134 -1.21 7.51 -15.01
C ALA A 134 -2.23 8.34 -15.80
N GLN A 135 -2.87 7.73 -16.80
CA GLN A 135 -3.89 8.37 -17.66
C GLN A 135 -4.95 9.13 -16.86
N GLU A 136 -5.36 8.60 -15.70
CA GLU A 136 -6.17 9.30 -14.72
C GLU A 136 -5.43 9.25 -13.37
N SER A 137 -5.01 10.42 -12.88
CA SER A 137 -4.34 10.55 -11.58
C SER A 137 -5.01 11.62 -10.73
N ILE A 138 -5.13 11.37 -9.42
CA ILE A 138 -5.71 12.32 -8.47
C ILE A 138 -4.71 12.51 -7.33
N LEU A 139 -4.42 13.76 -7.02
CA LEU A 139 -3.62 14.15 -5.86
C LEU A 139 -4.54 14.87 -4.89
N TYR A 140 -4.61 14.43 -3.63
CA TYR A 140 -5.31 15.14 -2.55
C TYR A 140 -4.29 15.53 -1.49
N LEU A 141 -4.15 16.83 -1.21
CA LEU A 141 -3.22 17.30 -0.21
C LEU A 141 -3.90 17.29 1.17
N ALA A 142 -3.49 16.39 2.05
CA ALA A 142 -4.09 16.27 3.38
C ALA A 142 -3.57 17.34 4.36
N SER A 143 -2.29 17.71 4.25
CA SER A 143 -1.68 18.75 5.08
C SER A 143 -0.54 19.48 4.37
N GLY A 144 -0.30 20.73 4.78
CA GLY A 144 0.77 21.58 4.26
C GLY A 144 0.42 22.29 2.95
N GLN A 145 1.47 22.69 2.22
CA GLN A 145 1.38 23.42 0.95
C GLN A 145 2.40 22.83 -0.03
N LEU A 146 1.93 22.48 -1.22
CA LEU A 146 2.70 21.78 -2.24
C LEU A 146 2.76 22.62 -3.50
N GLN A 147 3.97 22.92 -3.97
CA GLN A 147 4.16 23.43 -5.33
C GLN A 147 4.14 22.24 -6.28
N VAL A 148 3.35 22.34 -7.35
CA VAL A 148 3.27 21.33 -8.40
C VAL A 148 3.70 21.94 -9.73
N SER A 149 4.43 21.18 -10.54
CA SER A 149 4.82 21.60 -11.88
C SER A 149 4.74 20.45 -12.89
N PHE A 150 4.13 20.71 -14.03
CA PHE A 150 3.95 19.76 -15.12
C PHE A 150 4.04 20.50 -16.45
N ALA A 151 4.79 19.94 -17.41
CA ALA A 151 4.94 20.49 -18.76
C ALA A 151 5.25 22.00 -18.81
N GLY A 152 6.03 22.51 -17.83
CA GLY A 152 6.40 23.94 -17.73
C GLY A 152 5.36 24.85 -17.09
N GLN A 153 4.17 24.34 -16.74
CA GLN A 153 3.19 25.05 -15.91
C GLN A 153 3.46 24.75 -14.44
N SER A 154 3.18 25.71 -13.57
CA SER A 154 3.33 25.56 -12.13
C SER A 154 2.11 26.10 -11.40
N ASP A 155 1.64 25.34 -10.43
CA ASP A 155 0.50 25.69 -9.57
C ASP A 155 0.83 25.38 -8.12
N GLN A 156 0.05 25.96 -7.21
CA GLN A 156 0.15 25.69 -5.78
C GLN A 156 -1.09 24.93 -5.32
N LEU A 157 -0.86 23.86 -4.57
CA LEU A 157 -1.90 23.05 -3.93
C LEU A 157 -1.83 23.28 -2.43
N GLU A 158 -2.96 23.60 -1.82
CA GLU A 158 -3.13 23.81 -0.38
C GLU A 158 -3.87 22.64 0.28
N ALA A 159 -3.69 22.47 1.58
CA ALA A 159 -4.36 21.41 2.34
C ALA A 159 -5.89 21.44 2.11
N GLY A 160 -6.46 20.27 1.81
CA GLY A 160 -7.85 20.12 1.44
C GLY A 160 -8.14 20.29 -0.06
N GLN A 161 -7.19 20.77 -0.88
CA GLN A 161 -7.38 20.82 -2.33
C GLN A 161 -6.97 19.51 -3.00
N SER A 162 -7.48 19.29 -4.21
CA SER A 162 -7.08 18.18 -5.08
C SER A 162 -6.63 18.65 -6.44
N LEU A 163 -5.72 17.92 -7.07
CA LEU A 163 -5.36 18.07 -8.48
C LEU A 163 -5.81 16.82 -9.22
N LEU A 164 -6.73 16.98 -10.17
CA LEU A 164 -7.16 15.92 -11.08
C LEU A 164 -6.37 16.06 -12.39
N CYS A 165 -5.70 14.98 -12.80
CA CYS A 165 -4.93 14.90 -14.03
C CYS A 165 -5.59 13.84 -14.94
N THR A 166 -6.14 14.23 -16.07
CA THR A 166 -6.80 13.32 -17.02
C THR A 166 -6.20 13.42 -18.41
N ASP A 167 -6.08 12.26 -19.08
CA ASP A 167 -5.50 12.08 -20.41
C ASP A 167 -4.04 12.55 -20.52
N GLU A 168 -3.31 12.49 -19.40
CA GLU A 168 -1.91 12.90 -19.33
C GLU A 168 -1.04 11.77 -18.79
N VAL A 169 0.12 11.57 -19.41
CA VAL A 169 1.16 10.67 -18.93
C VAL A 169 2.47 11.46 -18.94
N GLY A 170 3.19 11.44 -17.83
CA GLY A 170 4.42 12.20 -17.69
C GLY A 170 4.82 12.38 -16.23
N GLU A 171 5.85 13.17 -16.00
CA GLU A 171 6.37 13.44 -14.66
C GLU A 171 5.80 14.75 -14.11
N LEU A 172 5.02 14.64 -13.02
CA LEU A 172 4.61 15.76 -12.19
C LEU A 172 5.70 16.00 -11.15
N GLN A 173 6.36 17.15 -11.23
CA GLN A 173 7.31 17.58 -10.22
C GLN A 173 6.53 18.19 -9.05
N ILE A 174 6.83 17.73 -7.83
CA ILE A 174 6.24 18.27 -6.62
C ILE A 174 7.31 18.68 -5.63
N SER A 175 7.08 19.77 -4.91
CA SER A 175 7.96 20.19 -3.81
C SER A 175 7.14 20.77 -2.68
N ALA A 176 7.38 20.29 -1.46
CA ALA A 176 6.85 20.89 -0.27
C ALA A 176 7.49 22.27 -0.03
N GLY A 177 6.77 23.14 0.69
CA GLY A 177 7.32 24.36 1.25
C GLY A 177 8.29 24.09 2.41
N VAL A 178 8.22 24.90 3.46
CA VAL A 178 9.11 24.76 4.63
C VAL A 178 8.76 23.54 5.49
N GLU A 179 7.47 23.18 5.55
CA GLU A 179 6.97 22.08 6.38
C GLU A 179 6.68 20.82 5.55
N PRO A 180 6.89 19.61 6.12
CA PRO A 180 6.49 18.36 5.48
C PRO A 180 5.00 18.35 5.13
N CYS A 181 4.69 17.90 3.92
CA CYS A 181 3.33 17.78 3.44
C CYS A 181 2.89 16.32 3.39
N GLN A 182 1.61 16.05 3.64
CA GLN A 182 1.03 14.71 3.46
C GLN A 182 0.15 14.70 2.22
N LEU A 183 0.57 13.93 1.22
CA LEU A 183 -0.11 13.83 -0.07
C LEU A 183 -0.72 12.44 -0.22
N VAL A 184 -1.99 12.39 -0.61
CA VAL A 184 -2.65 11.17 -1.06
C VAL A 184 -2.61 11.16 -2.59
N TRP A 185 -1.87 10.22 -3.17
CA TRP A 185 -1.70 10.08 -4.60
C TRP A 185 -2.39 8.82 -5.11
N ILE A 186 -3.29 9.00 -6.08
CA ILE A 186 -4.12 7.95 -6.65
C ILE A 186 -3.85 7.85 -8.14
N CYS A 187 -3.56 6.63 -8.61
CA CYS A 187 -3.50 6.30 -10.03
C CYS A 187 -4.66 5.37 -10.39
N ILE A 188 -5.43 5.72 -11.40
CA ILE A 188 -6.55 4.93 -11.92
C ILE A 188 -6.11 4.24 -13.20
N HIS A 189 -6.43 2.96 -13.32
CA HIS A 189 -6.10 2.11 -14.45
C HIS A 189 -7.33 1.33 -14.91
N GLN A 190 -7.47 1.14 -16.23
CA GLN A 190 -8.41 0.15 -16.75
C GLN A 190 -7.89 -1.27 -16.48
N ARG A 191 -8.76 -2.16 -16.00
CA ARG A 191 -8.48 -3.59 -15.99
C ARG A 191 -8.76 -4.14 -17.40
N PRO A 192 -7.91 -5.01 -17.94
CA PRO A 192 -8.27 -5.75 -19.15
C PRO A 192 -9.55 -6.57 -18.89
N PRO A 193 -10.46 -6.70 -19.88
CA PRO A 193 -11.69 -7.45 -19.71
C PRO A 193 -11.39 -8.92 -19.36
N LEU A 194 -12.08 -9.44 -18.34
CA LEU A 194 -12.04 -10.85 -17.98
C LEU A 194 -12.58 -11.68 -19.15
N GLN A 195 -11.73 -12.45 -19.82
CA GLN A 195 -12.21 -13.43 -20.79
C GLN A 195 -13.01 -14.52 -20.06
N ALA A 196 -14.22 -14.79 -20.53
CA ALA A 196 -15.06 -15.86 -20.01
C ALA A 196 -14.45 -17.23 -20.36
N SER A 197 -13.80 -17.88 -19.40
CA SER A 197 -13.44 -19.29 -19.48
C SER A 197 -14.25 -20.09 -18.47
N GLN A 198 -15.04 -21.03 -18.99
CA GLN A 198 -15.69 -22.08 -18.22
C GLN A 198 -14.62 -22.97 -17.58
N GLY A 199 -14.73 -23.20 -16.27
CA GLY A 199 -14.25 -24.41 -15.60
C GLY A 199 -12.78 -24.77 -15.74
N ALA A 200 -11.86 -23.96 -15.18
CA ALA A 200 -10.58 -24.42 -14.65
C ALA A 200 -9.93 -23.28 -13.86
N TYR A 201 -9.49 -23.56 -12.64
CA TYR A 201 -8.61 -22.66 -11.87
C TYR A 201 -7.24 -22.62 -12.59
N HIS A 202 -7.09 -21.73 -13.56
CA HIS A 202 -5.80 -21.40 -14.16
C HIS A 202 -5.38 -19.99 -13.75
N LYS A 203 -4.28 -19.95 -13.01
CA LYS A 203 -3.56 -18.74 -12.59
C LYS A 203 -2.93 -18.11 -13.83
N ASP A 204 -3.55 -17.09 -14.41
CA ASP A 204 -2.91 -16.33 -15.48
C ASP A 204 -1.83 -15.40 -14.90
N THR A 205 -0.59 -15.82 -15.14
CA THR A 205 0.66 -15.32 -14.56
C THR A 205 1.38 -14.26 -15.39
N ASP A 206 0.82 -13.78 -16.51
CA ASP A 206 1.64 -13.06 -17.50
C ASP A 206 1.50 -11.53 -17.55
N VAL A 207 0.60 -10.89 -16.81
CA VAL A 207 0.60 -9.42 -16.65
C VAL A 207 1.53 -8.96 -15.51
N ARG A 208 2.00 -9.91 -14.67
CA ARG A 208 2.86 -9.62 -13.52
C ARG A 208 4.32 -9.36 -13.90
N LYS A 209 4.81 -9.87 -15.04
CA LYS A 209 6.23 -9.73 -15.40
C LYS A 209 6.62 -8.29 -15.68
N ASP A 210 5.80 -7.54 -16.39
CA ASP A 210 6.20 -6.19 -16.83
C ASP A 210 6.00 -5.12 -15.75
N LEU A 211 5.06 -5.30 -14.83
CA LEU A 211 4.85 -4.37 -13.71
C LEU A 211 5.76 -4.63 -12.49
N LEU A 212 6.41 -5.81 -12.42
CA LEU A 212 7.42 -6.13 -11.41
C LEU A 212 8.82 -5.64 -11.77
N MET A 213 9.03 -5.11 -12.99
CA MET A 213 10.36 -4.75 -13.51
C MET A 213 10.66 -3.23 -13.52
N SER A 214 9.91 -2.40 -12.81
CA SER A 214 10.33 -0.99 -12.59
C SER A 214 9.93 -0.40 -11.23
N LYS A 215 10.10 -1.14 -10.13
CA LYS A 215 10.41 -0.45 -8.86
C LYS A 215 11.87 -0.02 -8.92
N GLN A 216 12.15 1.08 -9.60
CA GLN A 216 13.46 1.73 -9.49
C GLN A 216 13.57 2.24 -8.05
N HIS A 217 14.23 1.45 -7.22
CA HIS A 217 14.68 1.88 -5.92
C HIS A 217 15.60 3.10 -6.08
N SER A 218 15.58 4.01 -5.11
CA SER A 218 16.43 5.21 -5.19
C SER A 218 17.91 4.80 -5.33
N PRO A 219 18.73 5.55 -6.10
CA PRO A 219 20.13 5.20 -6.31
C PRO A 219 20.92 5.02 -5.01
N GLY A 220 20.66 5.84 -3.99
CA GLY A 220 21.29 5.71 -2.67
C GLY A 220 20.89 4.44 -1.93
N PHE A 221 19.63 4.03 -2.01
CA PHE A 221 19.18 2.75 -1.46
C PHE A 221 19.82 1.57 -2.19
N LEU A 222 19.85 1.61 -3.53
CA LEU A 222 20.49 0.57 -4.33
C LEU A 222 21.98 0.46 -4.00
N ALA A 223 22.69 1.58 -3.91
CA ALA A 223 24.10 1.58 -3.51
C ALA A 223 24.31 0.92 -2.13
N LEU A 224 23.43 1.21 -1.15
CA LEU A 224 23.49 0.57 0.17
C LEU A 224 23.20 -0.94 0.11
N VAL A 225 22.23 -1.37 -0.71
CA VAL A 225 21.92 -2.79 -0.87
C VAL A 225 23.05 -3.53 -1.57
N GLU A 226 23.59 -2.99 -2.65
CA GLU A 226 24.71 -3.61 -3.38
C GLU A 226 25.97 -3.69 -2.52
N ASP A 227 26.24 -2.65 -1.72
CA ASP A 227 27.29 -2.68 -0.71
C ASP A 227 27.06 -3.81 0.32
N ALA A 228 25.86 -3.95 0.86
CA ALA A 228 25.52 -5.05 1.78
C ALA A 228 25.64 -6.44 1.11
N LYS A 229 25.14 -6.59 -0.12
CA LYS A 229 25.24 -7.85 -0.89
C LYS A 229 26.68 -8.25 -1.20
N SER A 230 27.62 -7.32 -1.25
CA SER A 230 29.04 -7.65 -1.39
C SER A 230 29.63 -8.42 -0.19
N ARG A 231 28.95 -8.35 0.98
CA ARG A 231 29.40 -8.98 2.25
C ARG A 231 28.50 -10.13 2.72
N VAL A 232 27.25 -10.12 2.31
CA VAL A 232 26.23 -11.10 2.67
C VAL A 232 26.21 -12.23 1.64
N LYS A 233 26.07 -13.47 2.10
CA LYS A 233 25.85 -14.60 1.20
C LYS A 233 24.42 -14.57 0.67
N GLU A 234 24.25 -14.69 -0.64
CA GLU A 234 22.93 -14.85 -1.27
C GLU A 234 22.74 -16.31 -1.72
N LEU A 235 21.50 -16.79 -1.62
CA LEU A 235 21.09 -18.09 -2.15
C LEU A 235 19.77 -17.97 -2.89
N THR A 236 19.57 -18.79 -3.91
CA THR A 236 18.33 -18.85 -4.69
C THR A 236 17.30 -19.79 -4.04
N ILE A 237 16.06 -19.78 -4.55
CA ILE A 237 15.03 -20.75 -4.14
C ILE A 237 15.50 -22.20 -4.39
N ALA A 238 16.19 -22.45 -5.51
CA ALA A 238 16.70 -23.78 -5.85
C ALA A 238 17.83 -24.22 -4.90
N ASP A 239 18.67 -23.28 -4.46
CA ASP A 239 19.70 -23.54 -3.45
C ASP A 239 19.05 -23.81 -2.09
N LEU A 240 18.02 -23.04 -1.71
CA LEU A 240 17.29 -23.22 -0.45
C LEU A 240 16.66 -24.61 -0.33
N GLN A 241 16.04 -25.11 -1.42
CA GLN A 241 15.41 -26.44 -1.44
C GLN A 241 16.42 -27.58 -1.24
N GLN A 242 17.69 -27.34 -1.54
CA GLN A 242 18.79 -28.31 -1.38
C GLN A 242 19.69 -27.97 -0.18
N PHE A 243 19.36 -26.91 0.56
CA PHE A 243 20.21 -26.40 1.62
C PHE A 243 20.21 -27.38 2.80
N PRO A 244 21.38 -27.75 3.35
CA PRO A 244 21.46 -28.69 4.46
C PRO A 244 20.79 -28.12 5.71
N THR A 245 19.98 -28.95 6.38
CA THR A 245 19.41 -28.64 7.69
C THR A 245 20.42 -28.97 8.81
N PRO A 246 20.41 -28.26 9.96
CA PRO A 246 19.42 -27.28 10.41
C PRO A 246 19.75 -25.82 10.04
N TYR A 247 18.72 -25.04 9.69
CA TYR A 247 18.78 -23.59 9.53
C TYR A 247 17.51 -22.94 10.10
N VAL A 248 17.58 -21.66 10.45
CA VAL A 248 16.41 -20.85 10.85
C VAL A 248 16.02 -19.94 9.70
N LEU A 249 14.78 -20.09 9.23
CA LEU A 249 14.22 -19.22 8.20
C LEU A 249 13.55 -18.01 8.87
N VAL A 250 13.92 -16.80 8.47
CA VAL A 250 13.47 -15.55 9.09
C VAL A 250 12.79 -14.65 8.08
N ASP A 251 11.52 -14.37 8.30
CA ASP A 251 10.76 -13.36 7.57
C ASP A 251 11.01 -11.98 8.17
N VAL A 252 11.62 -11.07 7.39
CA VAL A 252 11.89 -9.69 7.82
C VAL A 252 10.91 -8.66 7.27
N ARG A 253 9.78 -9.13 6.72
CA ARG A 253 8.69 -8.28 6.22
C ARG A 253 7.88 -7.67 7.36
N GLU A 254 7.00 -6.73 7.03
CA GLU A 254 6.10 -6.11 8.02
C GLU A 254 4.99 -7.07 8.46
N ASP A 255 4.36 -6.81 9.61
CA ASP A 255 3.31 -7.64 10.22
C ASP A 255 2.20 -8.00 9.22
N LEU A 256 1.71 -7.03 8.45
CA LEU A 256 0.65 -7.26 7.46
C LEU A 256 1.10 -8.21 6.33
N GLU A 257 2.37 -8.15 5.92
CA GLU A 257 2.91 -9.07 4.90
C GLU A 257 3.05 -10.49 5.45
N TRP A 258 3.38 -10.64 6.73
CA TRP A 258 3.46 -11.92 7.44
C TRP A 258 2.09 -12.59 7.63
N LEU A 259 1.11 -11.80 8.09
CA LEU A 259 -0.28 -12.24 8.30
C LEU A 259 -0.93 -12.70 6.99
N ALA A 260 -0.64 -12.02 5.88
CA ALA A 260 -1.15 -12.38 4.55
C ALA A 260 -0.66 -13.75 4.05
N GLY A 261 0.48 -14.22 4.56
CA GLY A 261 1.07 -15.52 4.26
C GLY A 261 2.60 -15.46 4.21
N HIS A 262 3.24 -16.54 4.61
CA HIS A 262 4.69 -16.63 4.77
C HIS A 262 5.24 -18.02 4.41
N LEU A 263 6.56 -18.13 4.33
CA LEU A 263 7.21 -19.41 4.00
C LEU A 263 7.02 -20.41 5.15
N PRO A 264 6.76 -21.69 4.87
CA PRO A 264 6.60 -22.70 5.91
C PRO A 264 7.81 -22.76 6.86
N ALA A 265 7.54 -22.92 8.16
CA ALA A 265 8.53 -22.98 9.23
C ALA A 265 9.40 -21.72 9.43
N ALA A 266 9.05 -20.60 8.79
CA ALA A 266 9.67 -19.32 9.08
C ALA A 266 9.28 -18.80 10.47
N ILE A 267 10.18 -18.04 11.11
CA ILE A 267 9.85 -17.14 12.21
C ILE A 267 9.73 -15.71 11.69
N HIS A 268 8.99 -14.86 12.38
CA HIS A 268 8.79 -13.47 11.99
C HIS A 268 9.60 -12.53 12.87
N LEU A 269 10.52 -11.78 12.26
CA LEU A 269 11.30 -10.73 12.90
C LEU A 269 11.45 -9.58 11.91
N GLY A 270 10.48 -8.66 11.91
CA GLY A 270 10.46 -7.53 10.98
C GLY A 270 11.74 -6.71 10.99
N LYS A 271 12.10 -6.12 9.84
CA LYS A 271 13.36 -5.36 9.67
C LYS A 271 13.53 -4.21 10.67
N GLY A 272 12.44 -3.64 11.19
CA GLY A 272 12.48 -2.57 12.19
C GLY A 272 12.82 -3.02 13.62
N VAL A 273 12.77 -4.33 13.90
CA VAL A 273 12.95 -4.88 15.26
C VAL A 273 13.99 -5.98 15.35
N ILE A 274 14.41 -6.56 14.22
CA ILE A 274 15.29 -7.74 14.19
C ILE A 274 16.60 -7.53 14.96
N GLU A 275 17.27 -6.38 14.84
CA GLU A 275 18.51 -6.10 15.60
C GLU A 275 18.31 -6.10 17.12
N ARG A 276 17.09 -5.78 17.58
CA ARG A 276 16.75 -5.79 19.00
C ARG A 276 16.37 -7.20 19.48
N ASP A 277 15.61 -7.93 18.67
CA ASP A 277 14.89 -9.13 19.13
C ASP A 277 15.52 -10.46 18.70
N VAL A 278 16.45 -10.45 17.74
CA VAL A 278 17.05 -11.67 17.19
C VAL A 278 17.74 -12.54 18.25
N GLU A 279 18.39 -11.95 19.25
CA GLU A 279 19.08 -12.72 20.30
C GLU A 279 18.09 -13.41 21.26
N ASN A 280 16.84 -12.94 21.33
CA ASN A 280 15.79 -13.66 22.07
C ASN A 280 15.29 -14.89 21.30
N ALA A 281 15.25 -14.81 19.97
CA ALA A 281 14.77 -15.88 19.10
C ALA A 281 15.84 -16.91 18.75
N VAL A 282 17.07 -16.46 18.49
CA VAL A 282 18.22 -17.27 18.05
C VAL A 282 19.45 -16.86 18.85
N GLN A 283 19.65 -17.48 20.02
CA GLN A 283 20.78 -17.14 20.90
C GLN A 283 22.14 -17.60 20.35
N ASP A 284 22.15 -18.71 19.61
CA ASP A 284 23.39 -19.27 19.05
C ASP A 284 23.82 -18.51 17.80
N LYS A 285 24.93 -17.76 17.93
CA LYS A 285 25.54 -16.98 16.84
C LYS A 285 26.14 -17.87 15.73
N GLN A 286 26.29 -19.17 15.95
CA GLN A 286 26.72 -20.16 14.96
C GLN A 286 25.54 -20.73 14.15
N GLN A 287 24.31 -20.54 14.60
CA GLN A 287 23.13 -21.04 13.90
C GLN A 287 23.03 -20.37 12.52
N THR A 288 22.93 -21.18 11.47
CA THR A 288 22.67 -20.68 10.12
C THR A 288 21.30 -20.00 10.07
N LEU A 289 21.27 -18.73 9.66
CA LEU A 289 20.06 -17.94 9.45
C LEU A 289 19.88 -17.65 7.97
N ILE A 290 18.67 -17.86 7.47
CA ILE A 290 18.29 -17.52 6.09
C ILE A 290 17.17 -16.49 6.17
N LEU A 291 17.46 -15.26 5.78
CA LEU A 291 16.54 -14.14 5.86
C LEU A 291 15.87 -13.95 4.50
N TYR A 292 14.58 -13.67 4.50
CA TYR A 292 13.88 -13.26 3.29
C TYR A 292 12.96 -12.08 3.55
N CYS A 293 12.76 -11.28 2.51
CA CYS A 293 11.76 -10.21 2.52
C CYS A 293 10.84 -10.33 1.28
N GLY A 294 10.17 -9.25 0.88
CA GLY A 294 9.35 -9.27 -0.33
C GLY A 294 10.12 -9.59 -1.63
N GLY A 295 11.34 -9.06 -1.78
CA GLY A 295 12.10 -9.12 -3.04
C GLY A 295 13.63 -9.29 -2.92
N GLY A 296 14.16 -9.52 -1.72
CA GLY A 296 15.60 -9.75 -1.47
C GLY A 296 16.40 -8.52 -1.01
N PHE A 297 15.88 -7.30 -1.13
CA PHE A 297 16.61 -6.08 -0.74
C PHE A 297 16.69 -5.87 0.78
N ARG A 298 15.54 -5.86 1.48
CA ARG A 298 15.48 -5.69 2.95
C ARG A 298 16.22 -6.79 3.71
N SER A 299 16.18 -8.02 3.21
CA SER A 299 16.85 -9.17 3.83
C SER A 299 18.37 -9.08 3.71
N ALA A 300 18.91 -8.57 2.59
CA ALA A 300 20.34 -8.32 2.46
C ALA A 300 20.84 -7.29 3.50
N LEU A 301 20.10 -6.19 3.69
CA LEU A 301 20.44 -5.18 4.70
C LEU A 301 20.35 -5.74 6.14
N ALA A 302 19.32 -6.53 6.43
CA ALA A 302 19.17 -7.19 7.72
C ALA A 302 20.32 -8.17 8.00
N ALA A 303 20.67 -8.98 7.00
CA ALA A 303 21.75 -9.96 7.10
C ALA A 303 23.11 -9.30 7.38
N ASP A 304 23.44 -8.21 6.69
CA ASP A 304 24.66 -7.43 6.94
C ASP A 304 24.72 -6.92 8.39
N MET A 305 23.58 -6.49 8.94
CA MET A 305 23.51 -6.04 10.33
C MET A 305 23.66 -7.19 11.33
N LEU A 306 23.06 -8.35 11.05
CA LEU A 306 23.25 -9.54 11.90
C LEU A 306 24.69 -10.04 11.89
N GLN A 307 25.39 -9.98 10.75
CA GLN A 307 26.83 -10.27 10.69
C GLN A 307 27.63 -9.32 11.58
N LYS A 308 27.30 -8.02 11.58
CA LYS A 308 27.91 -7.03 12.49
C LYS A 308 27.62 -7.30 13.97
N MET A 309 26.48 -7.92 14.26
CA MET A 309 26.13 -8.40 15.61
C MET A 309 26.81 -9.73 15.97
N GLY A 310 27.62 -10.32 15.08
CA GLY A 310 28.42 -11.52 15.34
C GLY A 310 27.79 -12.84 14.91
N TYR A 311 26.65 -12.83 14.22
CA TYR A 311 26.13 -14.05 13.58
C TYR A 311 27.02 -14.45 12.40
N GLN A 312 27.49 -15.70 12.40
CA GLN A 312 28.59 -16.09 11.50
C GLN A 312 28.11 -16.63 10.15
N ASP A 313 26.91 -17.19 10.09
CA ASP A 313 26.36 -17.78 8.87
C ASP A 313 24.95 -17.26 8.58
N VAL A 314 24.90 -16.07 7.97
CA VAL A 314 23.65 -15.39 7.62
C VAL A 314 23.54 -15.24 6.11
N TRP A 315 22.39 -15.66 5.58
CA TRP A 315 22.10 -15.67 4.16
C TRP A 315 20.89 -14.79 3.83
N SER A 316 20.88 -14.19 2.65
CA SER A 316 19.69 -13.53 2.08
C SER A 316 19.11 -14.38 0.95
N LEU A 317 17.81 -14.64 1.01
CA LEU A 317 17.08 -15.34 -0.05
C LEU A 317 16.83 -14.41 -1.24
N ALA A 318 17.51 -14.66 -2.34
CA ALA A 318 17.39 -13.88 -3.57
C ALA A 318 15.94 -13.91 -4.10
N GLY A 319 15.39 -12.73 -4.39
CA GLY A 319 14.01 -12.56 -4.85
C GLY A 319 12.93 -12.78 -3.78
N GLY A 320 13.31 -13.26 -2.58
CA GLY A 320 12.46 -13.37 -1.40
C GLY A 320 11.12 -14.08 -1.61
N TYR A 321 10.09 -13.59 -0.92
CA TYR A 321 8.72 -14.09 -0.99
C TYR A 321 8.16 -14.11 -2.43
N THR A 322 8.48 -13.09 -3.23
CA THR A 322 8.00 -13.01 -4.63
C THR A 322 8.54 -14.18 -5.46
N ALA A 323 9.84 -14.49 -5.34
CA ALA A 323 10.43 -15.63 -6.03
C ALA A 323 9.85 -16.97 -5.54
N TRP A 324 9.60 -17.11 -4.24
CA TRP A 324 8.97 -18.30 -3.66
C TRP A 324 7.55 -18.54 -4.21
N VAL A 325 6.72 -17.50 -4.25
CA VAL A 325 5.36 -17.59 -4.81
C VAL A 325 5.39 -17.91 -6.31
N ASN A 326 6.29 -17.27 -7.06
CA ASN A 326 6.44 -17.53 -8.49
C ASN A 326 6.91 -18.96 -8.79
N ALA A 327 7.67 -19.58 -7.88
CA ALA A 327 8.03 -20.99 -7.93
C ALA A 327 6.87 -21.94 -7.59
N GLY A 328 5.69 -21.41 -7.23
CA GLY A 328 4.51 -22.21 -6.90
C GLY A 328 4.61 -22.98 -5.58
N LEU A 329 5.52 -22.57 -4.71
CA LEU A 329 5.80 -23.25 -3.45
C LEU A 329 4.74 -22.96 -2.38
N PRO A 330 4.54 -23.88 -1.41
CA PRO A 330 3.51 -23.74 -0.39
C PRO A 330 3.74 -22.53 0.51
N LEU A 331 2.64 -21.98 1.03
CA LEU A 331 2.64 -20.90 2.01
C LEU A 331 1.93 -21.36 3.28
N THR A 332 2.35 -20.82 4.41
CA THR A 332 1.68 -20.95 5.69
C THR A 332 1.03 -19.62 6.06
N LYS A 333 -0.03 -19.68 6.86
CA LYS A 333 -0.61 -18.51 7.53
C LYS A 333 -0.48 -18.72 9.04
N PRO A 334 -0.33 -17.63 9.82
CA PRO A 334 -0.30 -17.76 11.27
C PRO A 334 -1.57 -18.47 11.73
N GLN A 335 -1.42 -19.49 12.58
CA GLN A 335 -2.57 -20.06 13.27
C GLN A 335 -2.99 -19.03 14.33
N VAL A 336 -4.21 -18.52 14.19
CA VAL A 336 -4.86 -17.65 15.18
C VAL A 336 -5.29 -18.50 16.37
#